data_AF-A0A7W3T990-F1
#
_entry.id   AF-A0A7W3T990-F1
#
_cell.length_a   1.000
_cell.length_b   1.000
_cell.length_c   1.000
_cell.angle_alpha   90.00
_cell.angle_beta   90.00
_cell.angle_gamma   90.00
#
_symmetry.space_group_name_H-M   'P 1'
#
loop_
_entity.id
_entity.type
_entity.pdbx_description
1 polymer ?
#
loop_
_entity_poly.entity_id
_entity_poly.type
_entity_poly.pdbx_seq_one_letter_code
_entity_poly.pdbx_strand_id
1 'polypeptide(L)' 'MPHPWQDTELSAAERAADLLARMTLEEKVGQLSAIWPGSDAGGEDVAPLQHQFTGNDGPPGSAPGP' A
#
# COMPACT_ATOMS: atom_id res chain seq x y z
N MET A 1 29.97 10.89 11.24
CA MET A 1 30.03 9.63 10.47
C MET A 1 28.62 9.07 10.42
N PRO A 2 28.16 8.53 9.28
CA PRO A 2 26.84 7.91 9.17
C PRO A 2 26.72 6.75 10.17
N HIS A 3 25.51 6.47 10.63
CA HIS A 3 25.26 5.25 11.41
C HIS A 3 25.45 4.01 10.52
N PRO A 4 25.80 2.84 11.06
CA PRO A 4 26.00 1.62 10.26
C PRO A 4 24.79 1.28 9.36
N TRP A 5 23.55 1.46 9.83
CA TRP A 5 22.37 1.27 8.97
C TRP A 5 22.28 2.22 7.76
N GLN A 6 23.00 3.34 7.77
CA GLN A 6 23.09 4.32 6.67
C GLN A 6 24.29 4.07 5.75
N ASP A 7 25.20 3.17 6.11
CA ASP A 7 26.38 2.86 5.31
C ASP A 7 26.03 1.92 4.15
N THR A 8 26.16 2.40 2.91
CA THR A 8 25.81 1.62 1.71
C THR A 8 26.87 0.59 1.34
N GLU A 9 28.06 0.62 1.93
CA GLU A 9 29.10 -0.39 1.72
C GLU A 9 28.84 -1.67 2.52
N LEU A 10 28.00 -1.61 3.57
CA LEU A 10 27.58 -2.78 4.36
C LEU A 10 26.46 -3.58 3.67
N SER A 11 26.37 -4.87 3.99
CA SER A 11 25.32 -5.71 3.45
C SER A 11 23.93 -5.28 3.94
N ALA A 12 22.89 -5.61 3.17
CA ALA A 12 21.52 -5.29 3.55
C ALA A 12 21.14 -5.89 4.91
N ALA A 13 21.61 -7.11 5.22
CA ALA A 13 21.34 -7.79 6.48
C ALA A 13 21.98 -7.07 7.67
N GLU A 14 23.24 -6.63 7.54
CA GLU A 14 23.95 -5.89 8.60
C GLU A 14 23.28 -4.55 8.90
N ARG A 15 22.89 -3.81 7.85
CA ARG A 15 22.19 -2.53 8.01
C ARG A 15 20.82 -2.70 8.66
N ALA A 16 20.06 -3.72 8.24
CA ALA A 16 18.75 -4.02 8.80
C ALA A 16 18.85 -4.44 10.27
N ALA A 17 19.84 -5.25 10.63
CA ALA A 17 20.08 -5.68 12.01
C ALA A 17 20.42 -4.49 12.92
N ASP A 18 21.30 -3.58 12.48
CA ASP A 18 21.64 -2.36 13.24
C ASP A 18 20.42 -1.44 13.41
N LEU A 19 19.61 -1.24 12.35
CA LEU A 19 18.40 -0.44 12.44
C LEU A 19 17.38 -1.04 13.42
N LEU A 20 17.09 -2.34 13.29
CA LEU A 20 16.14 -3.05 14.16
C LEU A 20 16.56 -3.05 15.63
N ALA A 21 17.86 -3.06 15.93
CA ALA A 21 18.36 -3.01 17.30
C ALA A 21 18.13 -1.64 17.97
N ARG A 22 17.98 -0.57 17.18
CA ARG A 22 17.78 0.81 17.66
C ARG A 22 16.30 1.18 17.81
N MET A 23 15.42 0.50 17.08
CA MET A 23 13.99 0.80 17.06
C MET A 23 13.29 0.40 18.36
N THR A 24 12.34 1.23 18.81
CA THR A 24 11.37 0.86 19.85
C THR A 24 10.40 -0.20 19.33
N LEU A 25 9.59 -0.76 20.23
CA LEU A 25 8.55 -1.71 19.83
C LEU A 25 7.51 -1.05 18.92
N GLU A 26 7.10 0.18 19.24
CA GLU A 26 6.14 0.97 18.46
C GLU A 26 6.67 1.21 17.04
N GLU A 27 7.94 1.58 16.90
CA GLU A 27 8.58 1.80 15.60
C GLU A 27 8.64 0.49 14.78
N LYS A 28 8.96 -0.65 15.41
CA LYS A 28 8.96 -1.97 14.75
C LYS A 28 7.59 -2.35 14.24
N VAL A 29 6.57 -2.17 15.08
CA VAL A 29 5.16 -2.43 14.71
C VAL A 29 4.72 -1.49 13.58
N GLY A 30 5.17 -0.23 13.60
CA GLY A 30 4.88 0.74 12.54
C GLY A 30 5.35 0.30 11.14
N GLN A 31 6.44 -0.46 11.04
CA GLN A 31 6.91 -1.01 9.75
C GLN A 31 6.01 -2.12 9.18
N LEU A 32 5.14 -2.72 10.00
CA LEU A 32 4.21 -3.77 9.59
C LEU A 32 2.86 -3.20 9.12
N SER A 33 2.70 -1.88 9.15
CA SER A 33 1.48 -1.19 8.77
C SER A 33 1.73 -0.17 7.67
N ALA A 34 0.72 -0.01 6.83
CA ALA A 34 0.74 0.82 5.64
C ALA A 34 -0.62 1.52 5.54
N ILE A 35 -0.65 2.86 5.52
CA ILE A 35 -1.86 3.65 5.27
C ILE A 35 -1.67 4.39 3.96
N TRP A 36 -2.61 4.23 3.03
CA TRP A 36 -2.63 4.92 1.75
C TRP A 36 -3.81 5.91 1.75
N PRO A 37 -3.60 7.17 2.17
CA PRO A 37 -4.66 8.16 2.19
C PRO A 37 -5.20 8.40 0.77
N GLY A 38 -6.53 8.34 0.59
CA GLY A 38 -7.17 8.43 -0.73
C GLY A 38 -7.42 7.08 -1.41
N SER A 39 -7.03 5.96 -0.79
CA SER A 39 -7.54 4.63 -1.17
C SER A 39 -8.91 4.37 -0.53
N ASP A 40 -9.82 5.35 -0.64
CA ASP A 40 -11.23 5.09 -0.34
C ASP A 40 -11.60 3.81 -1.09
N ALA A 41 -12.32 2.90 -0.44
CA ALA A 41 -12.68 1.58 -0.96
C ALA A 41 -13.54 1.60 -2.25
N GLY A 42 -13.59 2.74 -2.95
CA GLY A 42 -14.00 2.89 -4.35
C GLY A 42 -12.78 2.94 -5.26
N GLY A 43 -11.85 2.00 -5.10
CA GLY A 43 -10.84 1.76 -6.14
C GLY A 43 -11.56 1.62 -7.47
N GLU A 44 -11.16 2.44 -8.45
CA GLU A 44 -11.66 2.30 -9.83
C GLU A 44 -11.50 0.84 -10.26
N ASP A 45 -12.37 0.38 -11.16
CA ASP A 45 -12.48 -1.01 -11.61
C ASP A 45 -11.12 -1.50 -12.17
N VAL A 46 -10.24 -1.99 -11.29
CA VAL A 46 -8.83 -2.30 -11.61
C VAL A 46 -8.67 -3.66 -12.26
N ALA A 47 -9.70 -4.51 -12.18
CA ALA A 47 -9.71 -5.82 -12.82
C ALA A 47 -10.53 -5.78 -14.11
N PRO A 48 -9.96 -6.20 -15.26
CA PRO A 48 -10.73 -6.42 -16.48
C PRO A 48 -11.92 -7.37 -16.22
N LEU A 49 -13.13 -6.98 -16.65
CA LEU A 49 -14.42 -7.68 -16.45
C LEU A 49 -15.01 -7.65 -15.02
N GLN A 50 -14.50 -6.83 -14.10
CA GLN A 50 -15.00 -6.77 -12.72
C GLN A 50 -16.51 -6.44 -12.61
N HIS A 51 -17.07 -5.63 -13.51
CA HIS A 51 -18.52 -5.38 -13.62
C HIS A 51 -19.40 -6.64 -13.80
N GLN A 52 -18.89 -7.71 -14.43
CA GLN A 52 -19.66 -8.95 -14.65
C GLN A 52 -19.89 -9.73 -13.34
N PHE A 53 -19.06 -9.50 -12.33
CA PHE A 53 -19.11 -10.20 -11.06
C PHE A 53 -19.75 -9.37 -9.93
N THR A 54 -19.78 -8.04 -10.07
CA THR A 54 -20.38 -7.13 -9.08
C THR A 54 -21.87 -6.88 -9.29
N GLY A 55 -22.48 -7.44 -10.35
CA GLY A 55 -23.93 -7.46 -10.52
C GLY A 55 -24.58 -6.09 -10.77
N ASN A 56 -23.81 -5.09 -11.21
CA ASN A 56 -24.38 -3.79 -11.61
C ASN A 56 -24.86 -3.76 -13.07
N ASP A 57 -25.39 -4.88 -13.56
CA ASP A 57 -26.15 -4.91 -14.82
C ASP A 57 -27.53 -4.28 -14.60
N GLY A 58 -27.55 -2.97 -14.32
CA GLY A 58 -28.75 -2.17 -14.44
C GLY A 58 -29.24 -2.19 -15.89
N PRO A 59 -30.57 -2.16 -16.14
CA PRO A 59 -31.12 -2.35 -17.47
C PRO A 59 -30.62 -1.29 -18.45
N PRO A 60 -30.32 -1.66 -19.72
CA PRO A 60 -29.88 -0.69 -20.72
C PRO A 60 -31.08 0.15 -21.18
N GLY A 61 -31.09 1.44 -20.84
CA GLY A 61 -32.04 2.39 -21.41
C GLY A 61 -32.55 3.44 -20.43
N SER A 62 -31.71 4.42 -20.11
CA SER A 62 -32.20 5.77 -19.85
C SER A 62 -31.21 6.72 -20.51
N ALA A 63 -31.55 7.13 -21.72
CA ALA A 63 -30.88 8.23 -22.39
C ALA A 63 -31.00 9.50 -21.53
N PRO A 64 -30.04 10.43 -21.58
CA PRO A 64 -30.23 11.72 -20.95
C PRO A 64 -31.38 12.45 -21.66
N GLY A 65 -32.43 12.79 -20.92
CA GLY A 65 -33.42 13.80 -21.33
C GLY A 65 -32.77 15.20 -21.38
N PRO A 66 -33.42 16.19 -22.01
CA PRO A 66 -32.81 17.46 -22.39
C PRO A 66 -32.23 18.25 -21.21
#